data_AF-A0A6L3ELK9-F1
#
_entry.id   AF-A0A6L3ELK9-F1
#
_cell.length_a   1.000
_cell.length_b   1.000
_cell.length_c   1.000
_cell.angle_alpha   90.00
_cell.angle_beta   90.00
_cell.angle_gamma   90.00
#
_symmetry.space_group_name_H-M   'P 1'
#
loop_
_entity.id
_entity.type
_entity.pdbx_description
1 polymer ?
#
loop_
_entity_poly.entity_id
_entity_poly.type
_entity_poly.pdbx_seq_one_letter_code
_entity_poly.pdbx_strand_id
1 'polypeptide(L)'
;MHIGLAHEIVPAARLESRGDEIVRELLKCGPEAQRIAKELVSRVAGKPIDHEVISYTAGRIAEVRASDEGREGVQAFLDKRKPRWIES
;
A
#
# COMPACT_ATOMS: atom_id res chain seq x y z
N MET A 1 -13.21 -12.54 -13.93
CA MET A 1 -13.91 -12.44 -12.64
C MET A 1 -15.15 -11.57 -12.79
N HIS A 2 -16.31 -12.02 -12.31
CA HIS A 2 -17.59 -11.32 -12.55
C HIS A 2 -18.12 -10.55 -11.33
N ILE A 3 -17.69 -10.90 -10.11
CA ILE A 3 -18.21 -10.33 -8.85
C ILE A 3 -17.13 -9.70 -7.95
N GLY A 4 -15.88 -9.62 -8.41
CA GLY A 4 -14.77 -9.01 -7.64
C GLY A 4 -14.24 -9.80 -6.45
N LEU A 5 -14.67 -11.06 -6.26
CA LEU A 5 -14.26 -11.88 -5.10
C LEU A 5 -12.77 -12.31 -5.15
N ALA A 6 -12.26 -12.63 -6.34
CA ALA A 6 -10.86 -12.99 -6.55
C ALA A 6 -10.16 -11.91 -7.37
N HIS A 7 -8.91 -11.60 -7.02
CA HIS A 7 -8.07 -10.67 -7.78
C HIS A 7 -7.45 -11.33 -9.02
N GLU A 8 -7.14 -12.62 -8.95
CA GLU A 8 -6.51 -13.38 -10.04
C GLU A 8 -6.96 -14.85 -10.02
N ILE A 9 -6.93 -15.50 -11.19
CA ILE A 9 -7.19 -16.94 -11.35
C ILE A 9 -5.96 -17.55 -12.03
N VAL A 10 -5.37 -18.55 -11.40
CA VAL A 10 -4.19 -19.26 -11.91
C VAL A 10 -4.41 -20.77 -11.86
N PRO A 11 -3.70 -21.57 -12.69
CA PRO A 11 -3.67 -23.02 -12.53
C PRO A 11 -3.24 -23.40 -11.11
N ALA A 12 -3.82 -24.48 -10.55
CA ALA A 12 -3.55 -24.92 -9.18
C ALA A 12 -2.05 -25.07 -8.88
N ALA A 13 -1.29 -25.62 -9.83
CA ALA A 13 0.16 -25.79 -9.73
C ALA A 13 0.96 -24.47 -9.60
N ARG A 14 0.37 -23.31 -9.90
CA ARG A 14 1.02 -21.99 -9.76
C ARG A 14 0.53 -21.18 -8.57
N LEU A 15 -0.47 -21.65 -7.83
CA LEU A 15 -1.12 -20.87 -6.77
C LEU A 15 -0.11 -20.33 -5.74
N GLU A 16 0.76 -21.21 -5.24
CA GLU A 16 1.79 -20.85 -4.26
C GLU A 16 2.81 -19.87 -4.84
N SER A 17 3.41 -20.21 -5.99
CA SER A 17 4.39 -19.34 -6.66
C SER A 17 3.84 -17.95 -6.97
N ARG A 18 2.55 -17.84 -7.31
CA ARG A 18 1.91 -16.56 -7.56
C ARG A 18 1.68 -15.77 -6.27
N GLY A 19 1.31 -16.45 -5.19
CA GLY A 19 1.25 -15.86 -3.85
C GLY A 19 2.61 -15.26 -3.45
N ASP A 20 3.70 -16.01 -3.64
CA ASP A 20 5.05 -15.54 -3.32
C ASP A 20 5.49 -14.35 -4.17
N GLU A 21 5.11 -14.31 -5.45
CA GLU A 21 5.32 -13.14 -6.30
C GLU A 21 4.63 -11.89 -5.72
N ILE A 22 3.37 -12.02 -5.31
CA ILE A 22 2.61 -10.90 -4.72
C ILE A 22 3.24 -10.47 -3.40
N VAL A 23 3.60 -11.41 -2.52
CA VAL A 23 4.29 -11.12 -1.25
C VAL A 23 5.59 -10.38 -1.50
N ARG A 24 6.39 -10.82 -2.48
CA ARG A 24 7.64 -10.13 -2.85
C ARG A 24 7.43 -8.71 -3.32
N GLU A 25 6.35 -8.40 -4.04
CA GLU A 25 6.03 -7.01 -4.39
C GLU A 25 5.60 -6.19 -3.18
N LEU A 26 4.77 -6.74 -2.30
CA LEU A 26 4.32 -6.05 -1.07
C LEU A 26 5.50 -5.75 -0.12
N LEU A 27 6.48 -6.64 -0.03
CA LEU A 27 7.68 -6.45 0.79
C LEU A 27 8.62 -5.34 0.27
N LYS A 28 8.42 -4.83 -0.95
CA LYS A 28 9.15 -3.65 -1.46
C LYS A 28 8.56 -2.33 -0.97
N CYS A 29 7.34 -2.35 -0.45
CA CYS A 29 6.62 -1.15 -0.03
C CYS A 29 6.82 -0.87 1.47
N GLY A 30 6.71 0.40 1.87
CA GLY A 30 6.80 0.81 3.28
C GLY A 30 5.72 0.12 4.14
N PRO A 31 6.08 -0.58 5.22
CA PRO A 31 5.13 -1.33 6.03
C PRO A 31 4.04 -0.46 6.67
N GLU A 32 4.39 0.72 7.21
CA GLU A 32 3.40 1.59 7.85
C GLU A 32 2.48 2.26 6.83
N ALA A 33 3.01 2.68 5.68
CA ALA A 33 2.21 3.21 4.58
C ALA A 33 1.17 2.19 4.10
N GLN A 34 1.55 0.90 3.97
CA GLN A 34 0.61 -0.17 3.58
C GLN A 34 -0.47 -0.40 4.64
N ARG A 35 -0.10 -0.42 5.92
CA ARG A 35 -1.05 -0.56 7.03
C ARG A 35 -2.08 0.58 7.02
N ILE A 36 -1.61 1.82 6.90
CA ILE A 36 -2.46 3.02 6.89
C ILE A 36 -3.34 3.05 5.64
N ALA A 37 -2.84 2.63 4.48
CA ALA A 37 -3.65 2.53 3.27
C ALA A 37 -4.84 1.56 3.44
N LYS A 38 -4.63 0.39 4.06
CA LYS A 38 -5.72 -0.55 4.36
C LYS A 38 -6.73 0.00 5.37
N GLU A 39 -6.25 0.70 6.39
CA GLU A 39 -7.10 1.40 7.36
C GLU A 39 -7.96 2.47 6.67
N LEU A 40 -7.35 3.25 5.77
CA LEU A 40 -8.02 4.30 5.02
C LEU A 40 -9.17 3.75 4.18
N VAL A 41 -8.94 2.66 3.42
CA VAL A 41 -9.99 2.00 2.62
C VAL A 41 -11.17 1.61 3.49
N SER A 42 -10.90 0.97 4.64
CA SER A 42 -11.96 0.53 5.57
C SER A 42 -12.77 1.70 6.12
N ARG A 43 -12.13 2.86 6.31
CA ARG A 43 -12.76 4.05 6.89
C ARG A 43 -13.58 4.86 5.91
N VAL A 44 -13.23 4.85 4.63
CA VAL A 44 -13.92 5.64 3.59
C VAL A 44 -14.86 4.82 2.71
N ALA A 45 -14.76 3.48 2.74
CA ALA A 45 -15.62 2.61 1.96
C ALA A 45 -17.11 2.88 2.24
N GLY A 46 -17.89 3.08 1.17
CA GLY A 46 -19.33 3.35 1.25
C GLY A 46 -19.72 4.74 1.74
N LYS A 47 -18.75 5.62 2.04
CA LYS A 47 -19.03 7.01 2.41
C LYS A 47 -19.17 7.92 1.18
N PRO A 48 -20.04 8.95 1.22
CA PRO A 48 -20.04 9.99 0.20
C PRO A 48 -18.71 10.76 0.22
N ILE A 49 -18.29 11.27 -0.94
CA ILE A 49 -17.10 12.12 -1.05
C ILE A 49 -17.51 13.55 -0.67
N ASP A 50 -17.55 13.81 0.64
CA ASP A 50 -17.87 15.11 1.21
C ASP A 50 -16.63 15.81 1.78
N HIS A 51 -16.83 17.00 2.32
CA HIS A 51 -15.75 17.80 2.90
C HIS A 51 -15.04 17.08 4.06
N GLU A 52 -15.75 16.27 4.84
CA GLU A 52 -15.16 15.53 5.96
C GLU A 52 -14.21 14.44 5.45
N VAL A 53 -14.66 13.62 4.50
CA VAL A 53 -13.84 12.56 3.88
C VAL A 53 -12.62 13.15 3.17
N ILE A 54 -12.78 14.25 2.44
CA ILE A 54 -11.68 14.95 1.77
C ILE A 54 -10.67 15.47 2.80
N SER A 55 -11.13 16.18 3.83
CA SER A 55 -10.25 16.76 4.85
C SER A 55 -9.49 15.68 5.61
N TYR A 56 -10.18 14.60 5.99
CA TYR A 56 -9.58 13.46 6.67
C TYR A 56 -8.52 12.78 5.80
N THR A 57 -8.84 12.42 4.56
CA THR A 57 -7.91 11.74 3.64
C THR A 57 -6.68 12.60 3.35
N ALA A 58 -6.86 13.91 3.10
CA ALA A 58 -5.76 14.84 2.88
C ALA A 58 -4.82 14.93 4.10
N GLY A 59 -5.38 15.06 5.31
CA GLY A 59 -4.60 15.08 6.54
C GLY A 59 -3.79 13.79 6.74
N ARG A 60 -4.42 12.62 6.58
CA ARG A 60 -3.73 11.33 6.71
C ARG A 60 -2.61 11.16 5.69
N ILE A 61 -2.84 11.56 4.44
CA ILE A 61 -1.81 11.51 3.39
C ILE A 61 -0.63 12.43 3.72
N ALA A 62 -0.90 13.63 4.22
CA ALA A 62 0.13 14.58 4.63
C ALA A 62 0.97 14.03 5.79
N GLU A 63 0.31 13.48 6.82
CA GLU A 63 0.97 12.86 7.98
C GLU A 63 1.87 11.69 7.57
N VAL A 64 1.38 10.78 6.70
CA VAL A 64 2.19 9.66 6.19
C VAL A 64 3.41 10.17 5.41
N ARG A 65 3.23 11.17 4.54
CA ARG A 65 4.34 11.75 3.77
C ARG A 65 5.38 12.44 4.65
N ALA A 66 4.94 13.06 5.74
CA ALA A 66 5.80 13.71 6.71
C ALA A 66 6.38 12.77 7.78
N SER A 67 6.10 11.46 7.72
CA SER A 67 6.69 10.47 8.63
C SER A 67 8.15 10.16 8.28
N ASP A 68 8.86 9.46 9.19
CA ASP A 68 10.21 8.97 8.92
C ASP A 68 10.25 8.00 7.73
N GLU A 69 9.29 7.09 7.65
CA GLU A 69 9.15 6.16 6.52
C GLU A 69 8.89 6.90 5.21
N GLY A 70 8.01 7.91 5.23
CA GLY A 70 7.71 8.75 4.08
C GLY A 70 8.94 9.52 3.57
N ARG A 71 9.69 10.14 4.48
CA ARG A 71 10.95 10.83 4.16
C ARG A 71 12.00 9.88 3.59
N GLU A 72 12.21 8.74 4.23
CA GLU A 72 13.16 7.73 3.78
C GLU A 72 12.80 7.20 2.38
N GLY A 73 11.53 6.95 2.09
CA GLY A 73 11.08 6.50 0.77
C GLY A 73 11.37 7.50 -0.33
N VAL A 74 11.05 8.78 -0.10
CA VAL A 74 11.35 9.85 -1.04
C VAL A 74 12.86 9.99 -1.23
N GLN A 75 13.62 10.00 -0.14
CA GLN A 75 15.08 10.12 -0.20
C GLN A 75 15.72 8.94 -0.95
N ALA A 76 15.30 7.70 -0.65
CA ALA A 76 15.81 6.51 -1.32
C ALA A 76 15.54 6.53 -2.83
N PHE A 77 14.35 6.98 -3.24
CA PHE A 77 14.01 7.17 -4.65
C PHE A 77 14.93 8.20 -5.33
N LEU A 78 15.11 9.37 -4.71
CA LEU A 78 15.98 10.44 -5.23
C LEU A 78 17.45 10.00 -5.32
N ASP A 79 17.92 9.27 -4.31
CA ASP A 79 19.28 8.73 -4.22
C ASP A 79 19.51 7.48 -5.10
N LYS A 80 18.46 6.97 -5.76
CA LYS A 80 18.48 5.72 -6.56
C LYS A 80 19.01 4.51 -5.78
N ARG A 81 18.66 4.44 -4.49
CA ARG A 81 19.00 3.32 -3.60
C ARG A 81 17.73 2.63 -3.12
N LYS A 82 17.88 1.43 -2.56
CA LYS A 82 16.78 0.79 -1.84
C LYS A 82 16.48 1.56 -0.55
N PRO A 83 15.20 1.72 -0.18
CA PRO A 83 14.85 2.23 1.13
C PRO A 83 15.22 1.23 2.22
N ARG A 84 15.50 1.71 3.43
CA ARG A 84 16.03 0.91 4.55
C ARG A 84 15.18 -0.29 4.97
N TRP A 85 13.87 -0.26 4.74
CA TRP A 85 12.97 -1.38 5.08
C TRP A 85 13.08 -2.57 4.13
N ILE A 86 13.71 -2.41 2.96
CA ILE A 86 14.10 -3.53 2.12
C ILE A 86 15.47 -3.99 2.61
N GLU A 87 15.47 -4.82 3.65
CA GLU A 87 16.69 -5.51 4.08
C GLU A 87 17.30 -6.30 2.91
N SER A 88 18.63 -6.38 2.90
CA SER A 88 19.40 -7.00 1.81
C SER A 88 19.41 -8.52 1.92
#